data_AF-A0A7S3RXM9-F1
#
_entry.id   AF-A0A7S3RXM9-F1
#
_cell.length_a   1.000
_cell.length_b   1.000
_cell.length_c   1.000
_cell.angle_alpha   90.00
_cell.angle_beta   90.00
_cell.angle_gamma   90.00
#
_symmetry.space_group_name_H-M   'P 1'
#
loop_
_entity.id
_entity.type
_entity.pdbx_description
1 polymer ?
#
loop_
_entity_poly.entity_id
_entity_poly.type
_entity_poly.pdbx_seq_one_letter_code
_entity_poly.pdbx_strand_id
1 'polypeptide(L)'
;EQACTPPACESTFQKDVSSRFPGHAGLSRSLATESVVLLQNKDQLLPLRPGSTKSIAVIGSAAVAKAYDPDGLGQGQGNWAQGDYYSGGGSGHVVAGHVVSALAGLKRRAAAAGIAVIESTTDD
;
A
#
# COMPACT_ATOMS: atom_id res chain seq x y z
N GLU A 1 30.15 15.38 -6.50
CA GLU A 1 28.78 15.37 -5.93
C GLU A 1 28.80 16.10 -4.60
N GLN A 2 27.80 16.93 -4.31
CA GLN A 2 27.73 17.65 -3.04
C GLN A 2 27.08 16.72 -2.02
N ALA A 3 27.89 16.15 -1.13
CA ALA A 3 27.39 15.38 0.00
C ALA A 3 26.50 16.28 0.87
N CYS A 4 25.28 15.84 1.16
CA CYS A 4 24.44 16.51 2.14
C CYS A 4 25.12 16.48 3.53
N THR A 5 24.81 17.44 4.40
CA THR A 5 25.32 17.46 5.77
C THR A 5 24.18 17.09 6.74
N PRO A 6 24.33 16.04 7.58
CA PRO A 6 23.35 15.72 8.60
C PRO A 6 23.07 16.93 9.52
N PRO A 7 21.83 17.11 9.99
CA PRO A 7 20.68 16.20 9.87
C PRO A 7 19.85 16.37 8.58
N ALA A 8 20.11 17.38 7.75
CA ALA A 8 19.28 17.74 6.59
C ALA A 8 19.60 16.93 5.32
N CYS A 9 19.77 15.62 5.47
CA CYS A 9 20.14 14.70 4.39
C CYS A 9 18.97 13.86 3.86
N GLU A 10 17.88 13.77 4.62
CA GLU A 10 16.79 12.82 4.40
C GLU A 10 16.19 12.92 2.99
N SER A 11 15.87 14.14 2.55
CA SER A 11 15.32 14.38 1.22
C SER A 11 16.27 13.97 0.09
N THR A 12 17.58 14.04 0.31
CA THR A 12 18.59 13.63 -0.67
C THR A 12 18.70 12.12 -0.74
N PHE A 13 18.72 11.44 0.41
CA PHE A 13 18.72 9.97 0.46
C PHE A 13 17.44 9.36 -0.11
N GLN A 14 16.28 9.94 0.20
CA GLN A 14 14.99 9.46 -0.32
C GLN A 14 14.82 9.74 -1.82
N LYS A 15 15.38 10.84 -2.34
CA LYS A 15 15.24 11.23 -3.75
C LYS A 15 15.85 10.21 -4.70
N ASP A 16 17.00 9.63 -4.39
CA ASP A 16 17.62 8.63 -5.28
C ASP A 16 16.85 7.31 -5.33
N VAL A 17 16.24 6.90 -4.21
CA VAL A 17 15.42 5.67 -4.12
C VAL A 17 14.04 5.84 -4.77
N SER A 18 13.45 7.04 -4.69
CA SER A 18 12.06 7.30 -5.11
C SER A 18 11.90 7.95 -6.49
N SER A 19 12.87 8.76 -6.95
CA SER A 19 12.67 9.66 -8.11
C SER A 19 13.46 9.28 -9.38
N ARG A 20 14.44 8.37 -9.29
CA ARG A 20 15.37 8.11 -10.40
C ARG A 20 15.03 6.90 -11.27
N PHE A 21 14.13 6.00 -10.86
CA PHE A 21 13.78 4.83 -11.68
C PHE A 21 12.30 4.41 -11.55
N PRO A 22 11.45 4.63 -12.58
CA PRO A 22 10.09 4.06 -12.60
C PRO A 22 10.08 2.52 -12.51
N GLY A 23 11.23 1.89 -12.79
CA GLY A 23 11.43 0.45 -12.64
C GLY A 23 11.25 -0.06 -11.21
N HIS A 24 11.57 0.73 -10.16
CA HIS A 24 11.44 0.25 -8.78
C HIS A 24 9.98 0.09 -8.37
N ALA A 25 9.14 1.11 -8.61
CA ALA A 25 7.70 1.02 -8.35
C ALA A 25 7.03 -0.08 -9.19
N GLY A 26 7.47 -0.24 -10.46
CA GLY A 26 7.03 -1.33 -11.32
C GLY A 26 7.39 -2.70 -10.75
N LEU A 27 8.64 -2.91 -10.35
CA LEU A 27 9.11 -4.15 -9.73
C LEU A 27 8.39 -4.44 -8.41
N SER A 28 8.27 -3.46 -7.52
CA SER A 28 7.53 -3.62 -6.25
C SER A 28 6.08 -4.01 -6.50
N ARG A 29 5.41 -3.41 -7.49
CA ARG A 29 4.05 -3.79 -7.88
C ARG A 29 4.00 -5.22 -8.43
N SER A 30 4.97 -5.62 -9.26
CA SER A 30 5.05 -6.99 -9.77
C SER A 30 5.25 -7.98 -8.63
N LEU A 31 6.22 -7.77 -7.74
CA LEU A 31 6.46 -8.62 -6.58
C LEU A 31 5.21 -8.74 -5.70
N ALA A 32 4.57 -7.62 -5.38
CA ALA A 32 3.33 -7.61 -4.60
C ALA A 32 2.17 -8.33 -5.30
N THR A 33 2.15 -8.38 -6.63
CA THR A 33 1.13 -9.12 -7.40
C THR A 33 1.42 -10.62 -7.41
N GLU A 34 2.67 -11.00 -7.68
CA GLU A 34 3.12 -12.39 -7.79
C GLU A 34 3.21 -13.08 -6.43
N SER A 35 3.32 -12.34 -5.31
CA SER A 35 3.39 -12.91 -3.97
C SER A 35 2.04 -13.25 -3.34
N VAL A 36 0.92 -12.81 -3.93
CA VAL A 36 -0.42 -13.09 -3.38
C VAL A 36 -0.79 -14.55 -3.62
N VAL A 37 -1.14 -15.25 -2.54
CA VAL A 37 -1.55 -16.67 -2.59
C VAL A 37 -3.06 -16.78 -2.55
N LEU A 38 -3.66 -17.37 -3.58
CA LEU A 38 -5.08 -17.70 -3.60
C LEU A 38 -5.35 -18.98 -2.81
N LEU A 39 -5.87 -18.83 -1.58
CA LEU A 39 -6.14 -19.96 -0.69
C LEU A 39 -7.47 -20.67 -0.99
N GLN A 40 -8.49 -19.93 -1.42
CA GLN A 40 -9.82 -20.48 -1.71
C GLN A 40 -10.47 -19.75 -2.89
N ASN A 41 -11.08 -20.51 -3.81
CA ASN A 41 -11.84 -19.97 -4.94
C ASN A 41 -13.00 -20.90 -5.29
N LYS A 42 -14.10 -20.80 -4.54
CA LYS A 42 -15.31 -21.60 -4.78
C LYS A 42 -16.07 -21.03 -5.98
N ASP A 43 -16.69 -21.91 -6.77
CA ASP A 43 -17.57 -21.56 -7.88
C ASP A 43 -16.94 -20.61 -8.93
N GLN A 44 -15.61 -20.63 -9.03
CA GLN A 44 -14.84 -19.73 -9.90
C GLN A 44 -15.19 -18.24 -9.70
N LEU A 45 -15.42 -17.83 -8.45
CA LEU A 45 -15.73 -16.45 -8.08
C LEU A 45 -14.68 -15.47 -8.63
N LEU A 46 -13.41 -15.84 -8.52
CA LEU A 46 -12.30 -15.10 -9.10
C LEU A 46 -11.86 -15.73 -10.44
N PRO A 47 -11.52 -14.92 -11.46
CA PRO A 47 -11.48 -13.45 -11.43
C PRO A 47 -12.88 -12.81 -11.49
N LEU A 48 -13.04 -11.65 -10.85
CA LEU A 48 -14.28 -10.87 -10.92
C LEU A 48 -14.59 -10.48 -12.38
N ARG A 49 -15.83 -10.73 -12.81
CA ARG A 49 -16.28 -10.46 -14.18
C ARG A 49 -17.15 -9.20 -14.20
N PRO A 50 -16.76 -8.14 -14.94
CA PRO A 50 -17.55 -6.91 -15.03
C PRO A 50 -19.00 -7.12 -15.52
N GLY A 51 -19.22 -8.09 -16.43
CA GLY A 51 -20.55 -8.36 -16.97
C GLY A 51 -21.55 -8.92 -15.94
N SER A 52 -21.07 -9.56 -14.88
CA SER A 52 -21.92 -10.15 -13.83
C SER A 52 -21.82 -9.44 -12.48
N THR A 53 -20.78 -8.64 -12.26
CA THR A 53 -20.53 -7.94 -11.00
C THR A 53 -21.02 -6.51 -11.10
N LYS A 54 -22.20 -6.20 -10.55
CA LYS A 54 -22.78 -4.84 -10.61
C LYS A 54 -22.30 -3.94 -9.48
N SER A 55 -22.04 -4.53 -8.32
CA SER A 55 -21.60 -3.84 -7.12
C SER A 55 -20.60 -4.69 -6.33
N ILE A 56 -19.73 -4.02 -5.58
CA ILE A 56 -18.77 -4.61 -4.65
C ILE A 56 -18.87 -3.86 -3.32
N ALA A 57 -19.04 -4.60 -2.24
CA ALA A 57 -18.87 -4.08 -0.89
C ALA A 57 -17.41 -4.27 -0.44
N VAL A 58 -16.80 -3.23 0.13
CA VAL A 58 -15.45 -3.26 0.72
C VAL A 58 -15.57 -2.93 2.20
N ILE A 59 -15.16 -3.85 3.06
CA ILE A 59 -15.40 -3.79 4.51
C ILE A 59 -14.08 -3.93 5.27
N GLY A 60 -13.88 -3.13 6.31
CA GLY A 60 -12.77 -3.18 7.24
C GLY A 60 -11.73 -2.07 7.07
N SER A 61 -11.09 -1.70 8.17
CA SER A 61 -10.09 -0.62 8.25
C SER A 61 -8.83 -0.89 7.43
N ALA A 62 -8.47 -2.16 7.27
CA ALA A 62 -7.35 -2.59 6.42
C ALA A 62 -7.50 -2.13 4.97
N ALA A 63 -8.73 -1.94 4.47
CA ALA A 63 -8.98 -1.47 3.11
C ALA A 63 -8.47 -0.04 2.86
N VAL A 64 -8.31 0.75 3.92
CA VAL A 64 -7.83 2.14 3.91
C VAL A 64 -6.55 2.33 4.73
N ALA A 65 -5.82 1.24 5.02
CA ALA A 65 -4.57 1.30 5.76
C ALA A 65 -3.58 2.31 5.16
N LYS A 66 -2.83 2.99 6.04
CA LYS A 66 -1.77 3.94 5.69
C LYS A 66 -0.42 3.32 6.03
N ALA A 67 0.63 3.75 5.34
CA ALA A 67 1.99 3.50 5.80
C ALA A 67 2.21 4.19 7.15
N TYR A 68 2.97 3.52 8.02
CA TYR A 68 3.45 4.11 9.26
C TYR A 68 4.84 4.70 9.03
N ASP A 69 5.15 5.82 9.69
CA ASP A 69 6.47 6.44 9.64
C ASP A 69 7.04 6.47 11.07
N PRO A 70 7.94 5.53 11.42
CA PRO A 70 8.56 5.48 12.75
C PRO A 70 9.56 6.62 12.97
N ASP A 71 10.04 7.27 11.91
CA ASP A 71 10.95 8.42 11.96
C ASP A 71 10.20 9.77 12.03
N GLY A 72 8.88 9.75 11.92
CA GLY A 72 8.01 10.90 12.09
C GLY A 72 7.79 11.31 13.54
N LEU A 73 6.57 11.75 13.88
CA LEU A 73 6.23 12.28 15.20
C LEU A 73 6.48 11.31 16.37
N GLY A 74 6.55 10.01 16.09
CA GLY A 74 6.80 8.96 17.09
C GLY A 74 8.29 8.62 17.33
N GLN A 75 9.22 9.26 16.61
CA GLN A 75 10.64 8.95 16.72
C GLN A 75 11.16 9.21 18.15
N GLY A 76 11.85 8.22 18.73
CA GLY A 76 12.35 8.29 20.11
C GLY A 76 11.27 8.15 21.20
N GLN A 77 10.00 7.94 20.85
CA GLN A 77 8.88 7.81 21.80
C GLN A 77 8.47 6.36 22.05
N GLY A 78 9.30 5.39 21.66
CA GLY A 78 9.03 3.95 21.85
C GLY A 78 8.23 3.29 20.72
N ASN A 79 7.77 4.05 19.72
CA ASN A 79 6.98 3.54 18.60
C ASN A 79 7.84 3.00 17.43
N TRP A 80 9.14 2.87 17.61
CA TRP A 80 10.07 2.40 16.56
C TRP A 80 9.73 0.99 16.03
N ALA A 81 9.05 0.18 16.85
CA ALA A 81 8.62 -1.17 16.49
C ALA A 81 7.20 -1.23 15.91
N GLN A 82 6.48 -0.10 15.86
CA GLN A 82 5.15 -0.05 15.26
C GLN A 82 5.26 -0.34 13.75
N GLY A 83 4.34 -1.18 13.27
CA GLY A 83 4.29 -1.56 11.88
C GLY A 83 3.04 -1.12 11.17
N ASP A 84 2.99 -1.43 9.88
CA ASP A 84 1.81 -1.28 9.04
C ASP A 84 1.53 -2.56 8.24
N TYR A 85 0.43 -2.53 7.49
CA TYR A 85 -0.02 -3.65 6.64
C TYR A 85 0.88 -3.92 5.43
N TYR A 86 1.89 -3.09 5.18
CA TYR A 86 2.72 -3.14 3.97
C TYR A 86 4.14 -3.64 4.23
N SER A 87 4.69 -3.36 5.42
CA SER A 87 6.09 -3.63 5.74
C SER A 87 6.33 -4.23 7.13
N GLY A 88 5.27 -4.48 7.92
CA GLY A 88 5.43 -4.94 9.31
C GLY A 88 6.09 -3.87 10.17
N GLY A 89 6.68 -4.24 11.31
CA GLY A 89 7.33 -3.31 12.24
C GLY A 89 8.75 -3.70 12.61
N GLY A 90 9.43 -2.85 13.39
CA GLY A 90 10.79 -3.10 13.90
C GLY A 90 11.89 -2.54 13.01
N SER A 91 13.14 -2.96 13.24
CA SER A 91 14.32 -2.37 12.62
C SER A 91 14.45 -2.61 11.11
N GLY A 92 13.63 -3.49 10.55
CA GLY A 92 13.54 -3.75 9.10
C GLY A 92 12.37 -3.04 8.41
N HIS A 93 11.60 -2.22 9.13
CA HIS A 93 10.48 -1.47 8.57
C HIS A 93 10.98 -0.48 7.50
N VAL A 94 10.21 -0.33 6.42
CA VAL A 94 10.51 0.60 5.33
C VAL A 94 9.29 1.46 5.05
N VAL A 95 9.46 2.78 5.18
CA VAL A 95 8.39 3.75 4.94
C VAL A 95 8.17 3.94 3.45
N ALA A 96 6.99 3.55 2.96
CA ALA A 96 6.60 3.82 1.59
C ALA A 96 6.15 5.27 1.44
N GLY A 97 6.91 6.08 0.69
CA GLY A 97 6.54 7.48 0.40
C GLY A 97 5.22 7.65 -0.37
N HIS A 98 4.69 6.57 -0.93
CA HIS A 98 3.34 6.51 -1.50
C HIS A 98 2.77 5.10 -1.42
N VAL A 99 1.52 4.98 -0.99
CA VAL A 99 0.77 3.71 -0.89
C VAL A 99 -0.53 3.80 -1.70
N VAL A 100 -0.81 2.74 -2.46
CA VAL A 100 -2.16 2.51 -3.02
C VAL A 100 -2.88 1.55 -2.08
N SER A 101 -3.88 2.05 -1.35
CA SER A 101 -4.72 1.20 -0.50
C SER A 101 -5.56 0.22 -1.34
N ALA A 102 -6.02 -0.88 -0.72
CA ALA A 102 -6.86 -1.86 -1.40
C ALA A 102 -8.14 -1.20 -1.96
N LEU A 103 -8.78 -0.34 -1.16
CA LEU A 103 -9.95 0.42 -1.58
C LEU A 103 -9.65 1.35 -2.76
N ALA A 104 -8.54 2.10 -2.73
CA ALA A 104 -8.16 3.00 -3.81
C ALA A 104 -7.89 2.24 -5.12
N GLY A 105 -7.17 1.11 -5.03
CA GLY A 105 -6.92 0.23 -6.16
C GLY A 105 -8.20 -0.34 -6.77
N LEU A 106 -9.13 -0.79 -5.91
CA LEU A 106 -10.41 -1.37 -6.31
C LEU A 106 -11.33 -0.32 -6.94
N LYS A 107 -11.51 0.85 -6.31
CA LYS A 107 -12.32 1.96 -6.86
C LYS A 107 -11.87 2.34 -8.27
N ARG A 108 -10.56 2.45 -8.50
CA ARG A 108 -10.02 2.77 -9.82
C ARG A 108 -10.40 1.73 -10.88
N ARG A 109 -10.33 0.44 -10.56
CA ARG A 109 -10.69 -0.64 -11.49
C ARG A 109 -12.20 -0.77 -11.68
N ALA A 110 -12.97 -0.61 -10.60
CA ALA A 110 -14.42 -0.66 -10.60
C ALA A 110 -15.03 0.47 -11.44
N ALA A 111 -14.50 1.69 -11.31
CA ALA A 111 -14.92 2.84 -12.13
C ALA A 111 -14.75 2.57 -13.63
N ALA A 112 -13.60 2.01 -14.03
CA ALA A 112 -13.35 1.63 -15.43
C ALA A 112 -14.26 0.50 -15.93
N ALA A 113 -14.87 -0.26 -15.02
CA ALA A 113 -15.74 -1.40 -15.32
C ALA A 113 -17.23 -1.10 -15.12
N GLY A 114 -17.60 0.12 -14.70
CA GLY A 114 -18.99 0.47 -14.38
C GLY A 114 -19.56 -0.24 -13.16
N ILE A 115 -18.71 -0.66 -12.21
CA ILE A 115 -19.10 -1.38 -10.99
C ILE A 115 -19.23 -0.38 -9.84
N ALA A 116 -20.34 -0.42 -9.11
CA ALA A 116 -20.53 0.41 -7.92
C ALA A 116 -19.71 -0.12 -6.74
N VAL A 117 -19.04 0.77 -5.99
CA VAL A 117 -18.32 0.41 -4.76
C VAL A 117 -19.05 0.99 -3.57
N ILE A 118 -19.38 0.12 -2.61
CA ILE A 118 -19.99 0.47 -1.33
C ILE A 118 -18.94 0.17 -0.26
N GLU A 119 -18.72 1.07 0.69
CA GLU A 119 -17.63 0.92 1.65
C GLU A 119 -18.08 1.09 3.10
N SER A 120 -17.51 0.25 3.96
CA SER A 120 -17.56 0.35 5.42
C SER A 120 -16.13 0.20 5.93
N THR A 121 -15.45 1.31 6.14
CA THR A 121 -13.98 1.33 6.34
C THR A 121 -13.57 1.29 7.80
N THR A 122 -14.49 0.90 8.68
CA THR A 122 -14.28 0.69 10.11
C THR A 122 -14.44 -0.79 10.44
N ASP A 123 -13.97 -1.18 11.63
CA ASP A 123 -14.09 -2.56 12.15
C ASP A 123 -15.21 -2.72 13.20
N ASP A 124 -15.93 -1.62 13.48
CA ASP A 124 -17.08 -1.54 14.39
C ASP A 124 -18.41 -1.91 13.72
#